data_AF-A0AA52EG24-F1
#
_entry.id   AF-A0AA52EG24-F1
#
_cell.length_a   1.000
_cell.length_b   1.000
_cell.length_c   1.000
_cell.angle_alpha   90.00
_cell.angle_beta   90.00
_cell.angle_gamma   90.00
#
_symmetry.space_group_name_H-M   'P 1'
#
loop_
_entity.id
_entity.type
_entity.pdbx_description
1 polymer ?
#
loop_
_entity_poly.entity_id
_entity_poly.type
_entity_poly.pdbx_seq_one_letter_code
_entity_poly.pdbx_strand_id
1 'polypeptide(L)'
;MSFKIYRQRIKFSNLRLRGKILIAVNIPLSLFLVLCIVIVTNAEAMTHWMRDVALLIGMFIFILGGLGAYFVSRSIAVPLQYICETIDRLAQGKKLVDCLGQKRGDEIGEICQALQVLNDVTLKKQALYDEELEELQALHRICR
;
A
#
# COMPACT_ATOMS: atom_id res chain seq x y z
N MET A 1 78.60 -49.10 26.65
CA MET A 1 78.39 -47.68 26.25
C MET A 1 77.31 -47.47 25.17
N SER A 2 76.77 -48.52 24.54
CA SER A 2 75.83 -48.39 23.39
C SER A 2 74.35 -48.14 23.72
N PHE A 3 73.87 -48.46 24.93
CA PHE A 3 72.44 -48.37 25.26
C PHE A 3 71.91 -46.92 25.39
N LYS A 4 72.76 -45.97 25.80
CA LYS A 4 72.39 -44.55 25.95
C LYS A 4 72.08 -43.88 24.59
N ILE A 5 72.78 -44.28 23.54
CA ILE A 5 72.65 -43.72 22.18
C ILE A 5 71.31 -44.12 21.55
N TYR A 6 70.88 -45.37 21.75
CA TYR A 6 69.61 -45.86 21.21
C TYR A 6 68.41 -45.15 21.87
N ARG A 7 68.46 -44.97 23.19
CA ARG A 7 67.41 -44.27 23.96
C ARG A 7 67.29 -42.79 23.57
N GLN A 8 68.40 -42.10 23.31
CA GLN A 8 68.39 -40.72 22.82
C GLN A 8 67.75 -40.63 21.42
N ARG A 9 68.06 -41.57 20.51
CA ARG A 9 67.53 -41.57 19.14
C ARG A 9 66.01 -41.82 19.09
N ILE A 10 65.48 -42.74 19.92
CA ILE A 10 64.03 -43.00 20.06
C ILE A 10 63.28 -41.78 20.65
N LYS A 11 63.91 -41.06 21.60
CA LYS A 11 63.30 -39.85 22.18
C LYS A 11 63.26 -38.70 21.16
N PHE A 12 64.31 -38.55 20.35
CA PHE A 12 64.36 -37.57 19.25
C PHE A 12 63.39 -37.88 18.11
N SER A 13 63.24 -39.16 17.72
CA SER A 13 62.30 -39.55 16.66
C SER A 13 60.85 -39.36 17.08
N ASN A 14 60.49 -39.70 18.32
CA ASN A 14 59.15 -39.44 18.88
C ASN A 14 58.84 -37.94 18.97
N LEU A 15 59.82 -37.10 19.33
CA LEU A 15 59.63 -35.65 19.41
C LEU A 15 59.39 -35.03 18.02
N ARG A 16 60.12 -35.50 17.00
CA ARG A 16 59.92 -35.10 15.59
C ARG A 16 58.59 -35.60 15.03
N LEU A 17 58.18 -36.82 15.39
CA LEU A 17 56.92 -37.41 14.95
C LEU A 17 55.72 -36.71 15.58
N ARG A 18 55.79 -36.37 16.88
CA ARG A 18 54.79 -35.56 17.58
C ARG A 18 54.65 -34.16 16.98
N GLY A 19 55.75 -33.49 16.65
CA GLY A 19 55.71 -32.19 15.97
C GLY A 19 55.04 -32.28 14.59
N LYS A 20 55.34 -33.31 13.78
CA LYS A 20 54.70 -33.51 12.48
C LYS A 20 53.21 -33.82 12.59
N ILE A 21 52.79 -34.63 13.56
CA ILE A 21 51.38 -34.94 13.81
C ILE A 21 50.63 -33.69 14.29
N LEU A 22 51.22 -32.92 15.21
CA LEU A 22 50.63 -31.68 15.73
C LEU A 22 50.38 -30.68 14.59
N ILE A 23 51.35 -30.52 13.69
CA ILE A 23 51.24 -29.66 12.50
C ILE A 23 50.20 -30.23 11.52
N ALA A 24 50.25 -31.53 11.24
CA ALA A 24 49.35 -32.19 10.29
C ALA A 24 47.88 -32.19 10.72
N VAL A 25 47.58 -32.05 12.02
CA VAL A 25 46.21 -31.93 12.54
C VAL A 25 45.80 -30.47 12.74
N ASN A 26 46.69 -29.64 13.30
CA ASN A 26 46.36 -28.26 13.63
C ASN A 26 46.23 -27.36 12.37
N ILE A 27 47.06 -27.58 11.35
CA ILE A 27 46.95 -26.83 10.08
C ILE A 27 45.58 -27.05 9.41
N PRO A 28 45.15 -28.28 9.09
CA PRO A 28 43.85 -28.46 8.42
C PRO A 28 42.68 -28.04 9.32
N LEU A 29 42.77 -28.24 10.63
CA LEU A 29 41.72 -27.81 11.56
C LEU A 29 41.59 -26.28 11.56
N SER A 30 42.70 -25.54 11.65
CA SER A 30 42.68 -24.08 11.60
C SER A 30 42.17 -23.54 10.27
N LEU A 31 42.57 -24.17 9.16
CA LEU A 31 42.15 -23.78 7.81
C LEU A 31 40.65 -24.04 7.59
N PHE A 32 40.15 -25.18 8.08
CA PHE A 32 38.72 -25.48 8.10
C PHE A 32 37.93 -24.47 8.94
N LEU A 33 38.46 -24.10 10.11
CA LEU A 33 37.82 -23.12 10.99
C LEU A 33 37.71 -21.74 10.34
N VAL A 34 38.78 -21.26 9.69
CA VAL A 34 38.78 -20.02 8.93
C VAL A 34 37.79 -20.08 7.76
N LEU A 35 37.77 -21.19 7.02
CA LEU A 35 36.82 -21.40 5.92
C LEU A 35 35.37 -21.36 6.42
N CYS A 36 35.06 -22.03 7.54
CA CYS A 36 33.73 -21.99 8.15
C CYS A 36 33.31 -20.58 8.54
N ILE A 37 34.19 -19.80 9.19
CA ILE A 37 33.89 -18.41 9.56
C ILE A 37 33.59 -17.56 8.31
N VAL A 38 34.39 -17.70 7.26
CA VAL A 38 34.18 -16.98 5.99
C VAL A 38 32.85 -17.38 5.36
N ILE A 39 32.48 -18.67 5.34
CA ILE A 39 31.21 -19.12 4.78
C ILE A 39 30.00 -18.55 5.56
N VAL A 40 30.04 -18.63 6.90
CA VAL A 40 28.93 -18.17 7.76
C VAL A 40 28.73 -16.65 7.66
N THR A 41 29.81 -15.87 7.71
CA THR A 41 29.74 -14.40 7.61
C THR A 41 29.17 -13.91 6.28
N ASN A 42 29.55 -14.54 5.16
CA ASN A 42 29.00 -14.21 3.84
C ASN A 42 27.51 -14.57 3.72
N ALA A 43 27.08 -15.67 4.34
CA ALA A 43 25.68 -16.08 4.33
C ALA A 43 24.79 -15.10 5.11
N GLU A 44 25.21 -14.66 6.28
CA GLU A 44 24.46 -13.67 7.09
C GLU A 44 24.35 -12.33 6.37
N ALA A 45 25.47 -11.80 5.84
CA ALA A 45 25.49 -10.56 5.09
C ALA A 45 24.48 -10.58 3.93
N MET A 46 24.44 -11.67 3.15
CA MET A 46 23.51 -11.83 2.03
C MET A 46 22.04 -11.74 2.48
N THR A 47 21.69 -12.36 3.62
CA THR A 47 20.31 -12.35 4.11
C THR A 47 19.83 -10.97 4.57
N HIS A 48 20.70 -10.18 5.19
CA HIS A 48 20.34 -8.82 5.63
C HIS A 48 20.06 -7.89 4.44
N TRP A 49 20.91 -7.93 3.40
CA TRP A 49 20.68 -7.14 2.17
C TRP A 49 19.39 -7.51 1.46
N MET A 50 19.11 -8.82 1.33
CA MET A 50 17.88 -9.29 0.69
C MET A 50 16.63 -8.88 1.49
N ARG A 51 16.69 -8.96 2.82
CA ARG A 51 15.60 -8.55 3.70
C ARG A 51 15.32 -7.05 3.58
N ASP A 52 16.36 -6.23 3.66
CA ASP A 52 16.20 -4.78 3.66
C ASP A 52 15.70 -4.26 2.30
N VAL A 53 16.18 -4.85 1.19
CA VAL A 53 15.63 -4.57 -0.15
C VAL A 53 14.17 -5.01 -0.28
N ALA A 54 13.81 -6.20 0.22
CA ALA A 54 12.42 -6.66 0.20
C ALA A 54 11.49 -5.76 1.01
N LEU A 55 11.93 -5.28 2.18
CA LEU A 55 11.18 -4.32 3.01
C LEU A 55 11.02 -2.97 2.31
N LEU A 56 12.06 -2.46 1.66
CA LEU A 56 11.99 -1.21 0.90
C LEU A 56 11.01 -1.32 -0.28
N ILE A 57 11.05 -2.42 -1.03
CA ILE A 57 10.11 -2.67 -2.13
C ILE A 57 8.67 -2.79 -1.60
N GLY A 58 8.48 -3.56 -0.52
CA GLY A 58 7.16 -3.72 0.10
C GLY A 58 6.59 -2.39 0.61
N MET A 59 7.41 -1.58 1.27
CA MET A 59 7.03 -0.25 1.74
C MET A 59 6.69 0.68 0.57
N PHE A 60 7.47 0.64 -0.50
CA PHE A 60 7.21 1.43 -1.70
C PHE A 60 5.87 1.07 -2.35
N ILE A 61 5.58 -0.23 -2.54
CA ILE A 61 4.30 -0.70 -3.08
C ILE A 61 3.14 -0.29 -2.16
N PHE A 62 3.31 -0.43 -0.85
CA PHE A 62 2.28 -0.05 0.12
C PHE A 62 1.94 1.45 0.04
N ILE A 63 2.97 2.30 -0.02
CA ILE A 63 2.78 3.76 -0.16
C ILE A 63 2.08 4.09 -1.48
N LEU A 64 2.53 3.50 -2.60
CA LEU A 64 1.90 3.75 -3.91
C LEU A 64 0.44 3.27 -3.94
N GLY A 65 0.17 2.10 -3.39
CA GLY A 65 -1.19 1.55 -3.28
C GLY A 65 -2.09 2.43 -2.41
N GLY A 66 -1.58 2.87 -1.25
CA GLY A 66 -2.30 3.79 -0.36
C GLY A 66 -2.57 5.15 -1.01
N LEU A 67 -1.59 5.71 -1.72
CA LEU A 67 -1.74 6.96 -2.44
C LEU A 67 -2.75 6.84 -3.58
N GLY A 68 -2.68 5.76 -4.37
CA GLY A 68 -3.65 5.47 -5.42
C GLY A 68 -5.07 5.33 -4.88
N ALA A 69 -5.25 4.57 -3.80
CA ALA A 69 -6.54 4.42 -3.14
C ALA A 69 -7.08 5.77 -2.61
N TYR A 70 -6.21 6.59 -2.01
CA TYR A 70 -6.57 7.93 -1.54
C TYR A 70 -7.04 8.84 -2.70
N PHE A 71 -6.31 8.84 -3.83
CA PHE A 71 -6.67 9.61 -5.00
C PHE A 71 -8.00 9.17 -5.61
N VAL A 72 -8.23 7.86 -5.79
CA VAL A 72 -9.48 7.33 -6.34
C VAL A 72 -10.66 7.65 -5.42
N SER A 73 -10.50 7.44 -4.12
CA SER A 73 -11.54 7.72 -3.14
C SER A 73 -11.96 9.19 -3.20
N ARG A 74 -11.00 10.13 -3.19
CA ARG A 74 -11.30 11.56 -3.18
C ARG A 74 -11.76 12.10 -4.54
N SER A 75 -11.23 11.58 -5.63
CA SER A 75 -11.48 12.13 -6.98
C SER A 75 -12.74 11.57 -7.63
N ILE A 76 -13.16 10.36 -7.24
CA ILE A 76 -14.27 9.63 -7.86
C ILE A 76 -15.33 9.26 -6.82
N ALA A 77 -14.97 8.46 -5.80
CA ALA A 77 -15.96 7.86 -4.91
C ALA A 77 -16.75 8.92 -4.11
N VAL A 78 -16.04 9.91 -3.55
CA VAL A 78 -16.66 11.00 -2.78
C VAL A 78 -17.60 11.85 -3.67
N PRO A 79 -17.20 12.36 -4.84
CA PRO A 79 -18.11 13.06 -5.76
C PRO A 79 -19.33 12.24 -6.18
N LEU A 80 -19.17 10.94 -6.46
CA LEU A 80 -20.29 10.07 -6.82
C LEU A 80 -21.31 9.95 -5.68
N GLN A 81 -20.83 9.82 -4.44
CA GLN A 81 -21.71 9.78 -3.28
C GLN A 81 -22.52 11.08 -3.14
N TYR A 82 -21.89 12.24 -3.34
CA TYR A 82 -22.59 13.53 -3.34
C TYR A 82 -23.66 13.65 -4.44
N ILE A 83 -23.38 13.13 -5.64
CA ILE A 83 -24.37 13.12 -6.73
C ILE A 83 -25.57 12.26 -6.36
N CYS A 84 -25.34 11.06 -5.80
CA CYS A 84 -26.42 10.19 -5.32
C CYS A 84 -27.28 10.89 -4.24
N GLU A 85 -26.65 11.51 -3.24
CA GLU A 85 -27.37 12.27 -2.21
C GLU A 85 -28.15 13.45 -2.79
N THR A 86 -27.62 14.09 -3.83
CA THR A 86 -28.27 15.20 -4.52
C THR A 86 -29.53 14.71 -5.26
N ILE A 87 -29.45 13.58 -5.94
CA ILE A 87 -30.60 12.95 -6.60
C ILE A 87 -31.66 12.54 -5.56
N ASP A 88 -31.27 11.95 -4.43
CA ASP A 88 -32.22 11.58 -3.37
C ASP A 88 -32.96 12.79 -2.81
N ARG A 89 -32.26 13.92 -2.64
CA ARG A 89 -32.89 15.18 -2.23
C ARG A 89 -33.85 15.72 -3.27
N LEU A 90 -33.50 15.63 -4.55
CA LEU A 90 -34.38 16.04 -5.64
C LEU A 90 -35.64 15.16 -5.70
N ALA A 91 -35.50 13.85 -5.50
CA ALA A 91 -36.61 12.90 -5.44
C ALA A 91 -37.56 13.18 -4.25
N GLN A 92 -37.04 13.73 -3.16
CA GLN A 92 -37.84 14.21 -2.02
C GLN A 92 -38.55 15.55 -2.30
N GLY A 93 -38.46 16.10 -3.51
CA GLY A 93 -39.08 17.37 -3.89
C GLY A 93 -38.38 18.61 -3.33
N LYS A 94 -37.14 18.47 -2.81
CA LYS A 94 -36.37 19.59 -2.28
C LYS A 94 -35.64 20.30 -3.41
N LYS A 95 -35.81 21.62 -3.48
CA LYS A 95 -35.02 22.51 -4.35
C LYS A 95 -33.53 22.37 -4.07
N LEU A 96 -32.74 22.10 -5.09
CA LEU A 96 -31.28 22.12 -5.01
C LEU A 96 -30.75 23.48 -5.46
N VAL A 97 -29.67 23.95 -4.82
CA VAL A 97 -29.06 25.26 -5.07
C VAL A 97 -27.79 25.13 -5.93
N ASP A 98 -27.05 24.02 -5.83
CA ASP A 98 -25.85 23.76 -6.65
C ASP A 98 -25.49 22.27 -6.68
N CYS A 99 -24.98 21.79 -7.83
CA CYS A 99 -24.38 20.45 -7.95
C CYS A 99 -22.87 20.54 -7.73
N LEU A 100 -22.38 19.82 -6.72
CA LEU A 100 -20.97 19.80 -6.33
C LEU A 100 -20.11 19.22 -7.48
N GLY A 101 -19.48 20.09 -8.28
CA GLY A 101 -18.65 19.67 -9.42
C GLY A 101 -19.05 20.25 -10.77
N GLN A 102 -19.99 21.20 -10.84
CA GLN A 102 -20.42 21.82 -12.11
C GLN A 102 -19.29 22.41 -12.97
N LYS A 103 -18.18 22.83 -12.33
CA LYS A 103 -16.97 23.36 -12.99
C LYS A 103 -15.93 22.29 -13.34
N ARG A 104 -16.18 21.00 -13.06
CA ARG A 104 -15.29 19.92 -13.50
C ARG A 104 -15.43 19.72 -15.01
N GLY A 105 -14.31 19.45 -15.67
CA GLY A 105 -14.24 19.19 -17.11
C GLY A 105 -14.18 17.70 -17.46
N ASP A 106 -14.56 16.82 -16.53
CA ASP A 106 -14.61 15.37 -16.72
C ASP A 106 -16.07 14.88 -16.75
N GLU A 107 -16.26 13.57 -16.91
CA GLU A 107 -17.57 12.93 -17.03
C GLU A 107 -18.45 13.18 -15.79
N ILE A 108 -17.82 13.34 -14.61
CA ILE A 108 -18.52 13.68 -13.37
C ILE A 108 -19.10 15.10 -13.44
N GLY A 109 -18.38 16.04 -14.03
CA GLY A 109 -18.86 17.39 -14.30
C GLY A 109 -20.04 17.43 -15.26
N GLU A 110 -19.98 16.63 -16.33
CA GLU A 110 -21.08 16.52 -17.32
C GLU A 110 -22.37 16.00 -16.68
N ILE A 111 -22.26 14.97 -15.83
CA ILE A 111 -23.40 14.46 -15.04
C ILE A 111 -23.98 15.55 -14.13
N CYS A 112 -23.11 16.32 -13.46
CA CYS A 112 -23.57 17.42 -12.59
C CYS A 112 -24.33 18.51 -13.35
N GLN A 113 -23.90 18.84 -14.57
CA GLN A 113 -24.59 19.81 -15.43
C GLN A 113 -25.97 19.30 -15.85
N ALA A 114 -26.08 18.03 -16.25
CA ALA A 114 -27.36 17.42 -16.57
C ALA A 114 -28.32 17.41 -15.35
N LEU A 115 -27.79 17.14 -14.16
CA LEU A 115 -28.57 17.15 -12.93
C LEU A 115 -29.09 18.56 -12.58
N GLN A 116 -28.32 19.61 -12.87
CA GLN A 116 -28.78 20.99 -12.71
C GLN A 116 -29.98 21.29 -13.61
N VAL A 117 -29.91 20.91 -14.89
CA VAL A 117 -31.03 21.08 -15.83
C VAL A 117 -32.27 20.33 -15.33
N LEU A 118 -32.09 19.11 -14.79
CA LEU A 118 -33.20 18.34 -14.22
C LEU A 118 -33.83 19.04 -13.00
N ASN A 119 -33.02 19.61 -12.11
CA ASN A 119 -33.51 20.37 -10.98
C ASN A 119 -34.32 21.60 -11.44
N ASP A 120 -33.84 22.33 -12.44
CA ASP A 120 -34.54 23.49 -13.00
C ASP A 120 -35.90 23.09 -13.61
N VAL A 121 -35.96 21.95 -14.31
CA VAL A 121 -37.22 21.39 -14.84
C VAL A 121 -38.18 21.02 -13.71
N THR A 122 -37.70 20.36 -12.66
CA THR A 122 -38.52 20.01 -11.49
C THR A 122 -39.09 21.25 -10.79
N LEU A 123 -38.28 22.30 -10.64
CA LEU A 123 -38.71 23.55 -10.01
C LEU A 123 -39.76 24.28 -10.84
N LYS A 124 -39.54 24.36 -12.16
CA LYS A 124 -40.52 24.96 -13.06
C LYS A 124 -41.85 24.18 -13.01
N LYS A 125 -41.78 22.85 -12.94
CA LYS A 125 -42.96 21.99 -12.80
C LYS A 125 -43.70 22.24 -11.48
N GLN A 126 -42.99 22.42 -10.37
CA GLN A 126 -43.60 22.75 -9.07
C GLN A 126 -44.32 24.11 -9.13
N ALA A 127 -43.69 25.14 -9.68
CA ALA A 127 -44.30 26.46 -9.79
C ALA A 127 -45.61 26.44 -10.60
N LEU A 128 -45.66 25.69 -11.69
CA LEU A 128 -46.88 25.54 -12.49
C LEU A 128 -48.02 24.85 -11.71
N TYR A 129 -47.71 23.84 -10.88
CA TYR A 129 -48.73 23.19 -10.05
C TYR A 129 -49.25 24.09 -8.93
N ASP A 130 -48.38 24.92 -8.36
CA ASP A 130 -48.78 25.87 -7.32
C ASP A 130 -49.73 26.93 -7.91
N GLU A 131 -49.46 27.42 -9.13
CA GLU A 131 -50.35 28.33 -9.87
C GLU A 131 -51.74 27.69 -10.14
N GLU A 132 -51.78 26.45 -10.65
CA GLU A 132 -53.04 25.73 -10.90
C GLU A 132 -53.86 25.54 -9.61
N LEU A 133 -53.19 25.25 -8.48
CA LEU A 133 -53.83 25.11 -7.17
C LEU A 133 -54.42 26.44 -6.67
N GLU A 134 -53.72 27.55 -6.87
CA GLU A 134 -54.21 28.89 -6.51
C GLU A 134 -55.46 29.26 -7.34
N GLU A 135 -55.47 28.96 -8.63
CA GLU A 135 -56.64 29.20 -9.49
C GLU A 135 -57.86 28.37 -9.05
N LEU A 136 -57.66 27.08 -8.76
CA LEU A 136 -58.72 26.21 -8.24
C LEU A 136 -59.23 26.69 -6.88
N GLN A 137 -58.36 27.16 -5.99
CA GLN A 137 -58.74 27.72 -4.70
C GLN A 137 -59.49 29.05 -4.85
N ALA A 138 -59.09 29.90 -5.79
CA ALA A 138 -59.79 31.15 -6.10
C ALA A 138 -61.20 30.87 -6.61
N LEU A 139 -61.36 29.89 -7.52
CA LEU A 139 -62.67 29.44 -8.00
C LEU A 139 -63.53 28.88 -6.86
N HIS A 140 -62.95 28.03 -5.99
CA HIS A 140 -63.65 27.47 -4.84
C HIS A 140 -64.09 28.53 -3.83
N ARG A 141 -63.31 29.61 -3.65
CA ARG A 141 -63.70 30.76 -2.83
C ARG A 141 -64.86 31.55 -3.42
N ILE A 142 -64.99 31.63 -4.74
CA ILE A 142 -66.07 32.37 -5.41
C ILE A 142 -67.40 31.59 -5.34
N CYS A 143 -67.34 30.26 -5.38
CA CYS A 143 -68.53 29.39 -5.36
C CYS A 143 -69.10 29.09 -3.96
N ARG A 144 -68.46 29.55 -2.89
CA ARG A 144 -68.90 29.41 -1.49
C ARG A 144 -69.42 30.73 -0.95
#